data_AF-A0A5N9EIM5-F1
#
_entry.id   AF-A0A5N9EIM5-F1
#
_cell.length_a   1.000
_cell.length_b   1.000
_cell.length_c   1.000
_cell.angle_alpha   90.00
_cell.angle_beta   90.00
_cell.angle_gamma   90.00
#
_symmetry.space_group_name_H-M   'P 1'
#
loop_
_entity.id
_entity.type
_entity.pdbx_description
1 polymer ?
#
loop_
_entity_poly.entity_id
_entity_poly.type
_entity_poly.pdbx_seq_one_letter_code
_entity_poly.pdbx_strand_id
1 'polypeptide(L)' 'MEFNIAVLGGDGIGPEVTDQGVRALEAVGRAFGHSFNL' A
#
# COMPACT_ATOMS: atom_id res chain seq x y z
N MET A 1 0.33 -3.68 -14.14
CA MET A 1 0.38 -2.19 -14.32
C MET A 1 1.25 -1.62 -13.23
N GLU A 2 1.90 -0.48 -13.49
CA GLU A 2 2.77 0.21 -12.55
C GLU A 2 2.03 1.40 -11.95
N PHE A 3 1.96 1.48 -10.61
CA PHE A 3 1.33 2.58 -9.89
C PHE A 3 2.31 3.21 -8.91
N ASN A 4 2.37 4.54 -8.89
CA ASN A 4 3.12 5.30 -7.89
C ASN A 4 2.11 5.95 -6.94
N ILE A 5 2.18 5.61 -5.65
CA ILE A 5 1.25 6.08 -4.62
C ILE A 5 2.08 6.62 -3.48
N ALA A 6 1.89 7.87 -3.09
CA ALA A 6 2.53 8.39 -1.88
C ALA A 6 1.75 7.93 -0.64
N VAL A 7 2.38 7.18 0.24
CA VAL A 7 1.78 6.76 1.50
C VAL A 7 1.98 7.81 2.59
N LEU A 8 0.89 8.42 3.06
CA LEU A 8 0.92 9.42 4.14
C LEU A 8 0.29 8.83 5.41
N GLY A 9 1.13 8.37 6.34
CA GLY A 9 0.68 7.66 7.54
C GLY A 9 -0.13 8.51 8.54
N GLY A 10 -0.05 9.84 8.49
CA GLY A 10 -0.76 10.71 9.42
C GLY A 10 -0.34 10.50 10.88
N ASP A 11 -1.29 10.73 11.81
CA ASP A 11 -1.06 10.70 13.26
C ASP A 11 -1.93 9.62 13.96
N GLY A 12 -1.70 9.43 15.26
CA GLY A 12 -2.43 8.44 16.06
C GLY A 12 -2.15 7.03 15.59
N ILE A 13 -3.20 6.25 15.31
CA ILE A 13 -3.09 4.87 14.75
C ILE A 13 -2.93 4.85 13.22
N GLY A 14 -2.82 6.02 12.59
CA GLY A 14 -2.72 6.17 11.14
C GLY A 14 -1.57 5.35 10.55
N PRO A 15 -0.33 5.43 11.05
CA PRO A 15 0.78 4.67 10.51
C PRO A 15 0.54 3.15 10.51
N GLU A 16 -0.01 2.59 11.59
CA GLU A 16 -0.26 1.16 11.73
C GLU A 16 -1.35 0.65 10.78
N VAL A 17 -2.44 1.42 10.63
CA VAL A 17 -3.52 1.08 9.70
C VAL A 17 -3.05 1.21 8.25
N THR A 18 -2.27 2.24 7.95
CA THR A 18 -1.76 2.46 6.60
C THR A 18 -0.77 1.37 6.18
N ASP A 19 0.06 0.86 7.12
CA ASP A 19 0.91 -0.32 6.88
C ASP A 19 0.10 -1.57 6.51
N GLN A 20 -1.07 -1.78 7.11
CA GLN A 20 -1.97 -2.87 6.70
C GLN A 20 -2.54 -2.66 5.30
N GLY A 21 -2.83 -1.41 4.92
CA GLY A 21 -3.23 -1.05 3.55
C GLY A 21 -2.15 -1.38 2.52
N VAL A 22 -0.89 -1.08 2.82
CA VAL A 22 0.27 -1.45 2.00
C VAL A 22 0.32 -2.97 1.78
N ARG A 23 0.18 -3.77 2.83
CA ARG A 23 0.17 -5.25 2.72
C ARG A 23 -0.97 -5.77 1.85
N ALA A 24 -2.13 -5.15 1.92
CA ALA A 24 -3.26 -5.49 1.06
C ALA A 24 -2.95 -5.18 -0.42
N LEU A 25 -2.35 -4.02 -0.72
CA LEU A 25 -1.92 -3.66 -2.06
C LEU A 25 -0.86 -4.62 -2.61
N GLU A 26 0.12 -5.00 -1.80
CA GLU A 26 1.13 -6.00 -2.20
C GLU A 26 0.50 -7.36 -2.53
N ALA A 27 -0.49 -7.80 -1.74
CA ALA A 27 -1.21 -9.04 -1.99
C ALA A 27 -1.99 -8.99 -3.32
N VAL A 28 -2.67 -7.88 -3.59
CA VAL A 28 -3.34 -7.62 -4.88
C VAL A 28 -2.32 -7.57 -6.02
N GLY A 29 -1.17 -6.94 -5.80
CA GLY A 29 -0.09 -6.86 -6.77
C GLY A 29 0.40 -8.23 -7.21
N ARG A 30 0.67 -9.12 -6.25
CA ARG A 30 1.06 -10.51 -6.52
C ARG A 30 -0.05 -11.31 -7.20
N ALA A 31 -1.31 -11.12 -6.80
CA ALA A 31 -2.43 -11.91 -7.32
C ALA A 31 -2.80 -11.57 -8.77
N PHE A 32 -2.62 -10.30 -9.17
CA PHE A 32 -3.14 -9.80 -10.46
C PHE A 32 -2.07 -9.21 -11.38
N GLY A 33 -0.78 -9.24 -10.99
CA GLY A 33 0.31 -8.69 -11.80
C GLY A 33 0.33 -7.16 -11.84
N HIS A 34 0.00 -6.54 -10.70
CA HIS A 34 0.20 -5.10 -10.49
C HIS A 34 1.46 -4.87 -9.66
N SER A 35 2.15 -3.78 -9.94
CA SER A 35 3.30 -3.31 -9.19
C SER A 35 2.93 -1.97 -8.55
N PHE A 36 3.28 -1.81 -7.28
CA PHE A 36 3.04 -0.59 -6.52
C PHE A 36 4.37 -0.06 -6.00
N ASN A 37 4.69 1.18 -6.33
CA ASN A 37 5.73 1.97 -5.70
C ASN A 37 5.04 2.87 -4.66
N LEU A 38 5.29 2.59 -3.39
CA LEU A 38 4.54 3.09 -2.22
C LEU A 38 5.39 4.05 -1.37
#